data_AF-A0A4R5ATU3-F1
#
_entry.id   AF-A0A4R5ATU3-F1
#
_cell.length_a   1.000
_cell.length_b   1.000
_cell.length_c   1.000
_cell.angle_alpha   90.00
_cell.angle_beta   90.00
_cell.angle_gamma   90.00
#
_symmetry.space_group_name_H-M   'P 1'
#
loop_
_entity.id
_entity.type
_entity.pdbx_description
1 polymer ?
#
loop_
_entity_poly.entity_id
_entity_poly.type
_entity_poly.pdbx_seq_one_letter_code
_entity_poly.pdbx_strand_id
1 'polypeptide(L)'
;MSGPETQCGLMKEFPGWLVEVKDVLGGVGWHAWRPGPPGRGGFFGVQADELGLLRELLEEADEVEARLALRDLAVELRECGVTATAYDTTLTATGSGGRTRLVTCRRGMFRWLDGDRVIGPIGDPLFTVDAVLASFEDQL
;
A
#
# COMPACT_ATOMS: atom_id res chain seq x y z
N MET A 1 -23.34 16.10 -6.19
CA MET A 1 -22.48 15.48 -7.22
C MET A 1 -23.09 14.14 -7.57
N SER A 2 -23.12 13.77 -8.86
CA SER A 2 -23.79 12.56 -9.30
C SER A 2 -23.06 11.31 -8.79
N GLY A 3 -23.82 10.25 -8.44
CA GLY A 3 -23.28 8.99 -7.90
C GLY A 3 -22.12 8.39 -8.73
N PRO A 4 -22.21 8.33 -10.08
CA PRO A 4 -21.16 7.75 -10.93
C PRO A 4 -19.83 8.52 -10.93
N GLU A 5 -19.86 9.86 -10.86
CA GLU A 5 -18.64 10.68 -10.82
C GLU A 5 -17.90 10.51 -9.50
N THR A 6 -18.66 10.40 -8.41
CA THR A 6 -18.13 10.19 -7.05
C THR A 6 -17.50 8.82 -6.92
N GLN A 7 -18.16 7.78 -7.45
CA GLN A 7 -17.65 6.41 -7.54
C GLN A 7 -16.34 6.36 -8.35
N CYS A 8 -16.32 6.98 -9.54
CA CYS A 8 -15.12 7.08 -10.36
C CYS A 8 -13.97 7.82 -9.64
N GLY A 9 -14.28 8.86 -8.87
CA GLY A 9 -13.31 9.60 -8.08
C GLY A 9 -12.64 8.72 -7.02
N LEU A 10 -13.42 7.94 -6.28
CA LEU A 10 -12.90 6.99 -5.29
C LEU A 10 -12.02 5.93 -5.91
N MET A 11 -12.41 5.32 -7.03
CA MET A 11 -11.61 4.28 -7.67
C MET A 11 -10.26 4.80 -8.22
N LYS A 12 -10.19 6.09 -8.54
CA LYS A 12 -8.92 6.77 -8.89
C LYS A 12 -8.07 7.05 -7.65
N GLU A 13 -8.72 7.46 -6.57
CA GLU A 13 -8.07 7.76 -5.28
C GLU A 13 -7.54 6.50 -4.59
N PHE A 14 -8.24 5.37 -4.75
CA PHE A 14 -7.92 4.06 -4.18
C PHE A 14 -7.82 3.00 -5.30
N PRO A 15 -6.69 2.93 -6.02
CA PRO A 15 -6.52 2.00 -7.12
C PRO A 15 -6.73 0.54 -6.70
N GLY A 16 -7.39 -0.24 -7.55
CA GLY A 16 -7.66 -1.67 -7.31
C GLY A 16 -8.91 -1.96 -6.48
N TRP A 17 -9.53 -0.94 -5.87
CA TRP A 17 -10.84 -1.06 -5.23
C TRP A 17 -11.96 -0.92 -6.25
N LEU A 18 -12.92 -1.84 -6.18
CA LEU A 18 -14.22 -1.73 -6.83
C LEU A 18 -15.18 -1.10 -5.84
N VAL A 19 -15.92 -0.08 -6.26
CA VAL A 19 -16.91 0.60 -5.43
C VAL A 19 -18.28 0.36 -6.03
N GLU A 20 -19.26 -0.08 -5.24
CA GLU A 20 -20.69 -0.12 -5.58
C GLU A 20 -21.47 0.85 -4.69
N VAL A 21 -22.49 1.45 -5.30
CA VAL A 21 -23.46 2.30 -4.62
C VAL A 21 -24.80 1.57 -4.68
N LYS A 22 -25.42 1.34 -3.51
CA LYS A 22 -26.71 0.65 -3.40
C LYS A 22 -27.74 1.56 -2.76
N ASP A 23 -28.95 1.60 -3.33
CA ASP A 23 -30.09 2.24 -2.67
C ASP A 23 -30.50 1.38 -1.46
N VAL A 24 -30.55 2.00 -0.29
CA VAL A 24 -30.93 1.36 0.97
C VAL A 24 -32.11 2.12 1.60
N LEU A 25 -32.87 1.45 2.46
CA LEU A 25 -33.96 2.10 3.20
C LEU A 25 -33.39 3.28 4.01
N GLY A 26 -33.72 4.50 3.61
CA GLY A 26 -33.27 5.73 4.28
C GLY A 26 -32.09 6.44 3.61
N GLY A 27 -31.54 5.96 2.50
CA GLY A 27 -30.46 6.65 1.80
C GLY A 27 -29.67 5.79 0.82
N VAL A 28 -28.36 6.02 0.80
CA VAL A 28 -27.43 5.37 -0.12
C VAL A 28 -26.34 4.66 0.69
N GLY A 29 -26.15 3.36 0.44
CA GLY A 29 -25.09 2.57 1.04
C GLY A 29 -23.91 2.41 0.08
N TRP A 30 -22.71 2.66 0.58
CA TRP A 30 -21.46 2.50 -0.16
C TRP A 30 -20.78 1.20 0.23
N HIS A 31 -20.35 0.45 -0.78
CA HIS A 31 -19.62 -0.80 -0.60
C HIS A 31 -18.37 -0.75 -1.45
N ALA A 32 -17.23 -1.15 -0.90
CA ALA A 32 -16.01 -1.28 -1.66
C ALA A 32 -15.34 -2.63 -1.37
N TRP A 33 -14.79 -3.27 -2.39
CA TRP A 33 -14.02 -4.50 -2.22
C TRP A 33 -12.88 -4.59 -3.22
N ARG A 34 -11.90 -5.43 -2.88
CA ARG A 34 -10.83 -5.83 -3.78
C ARG A 34 -10.35 -7.25 -3.45
N PRO A 35 -9.74 -7.96 -4.41
CA PRO A 35 -8.95 -9.15 -4.11
C PRO A 35 -7.83 -8.80 -3.11
N GLY A 36 -7.53 -9.73 -2.20
CA GLY A 36 -6.34 -9.62 -1.37
C GLY A 36 -5.06 -9.71 -2.21
N PRO A 37 -3.94 -9.15 -1.72
CA PRO A 37 -2.67 -9.23 -2.43
C PRO A 37 -2.21 -10.69 -2.56
N PRO A 38 -1.34 -11.00 -3.55
CA PRO A 38 -0.82 -12.34 -3.77
C PRO A 38 -0.26 -12.97 -2.49
N GLY A 39 -0.44 -14.28 -2.33
CA GLY A 39 0.05 -15.03 -1.16
C GLY A 39 -0.79 -14.90 0.12
N ARG A 40 -1.72 -13.92 0.20
CA ARG A 40 -2.61 -13.77 1.37
C ARG A 40 -4.02 -14.32 1.14
N GLY A 41 -4.45 -14.41 -0.13
CA GLY A 41 -5.78 -14.92 -0.51
C GLY A 41 -6.94 -14.06 0.00
N GLY A 42 -8.16 -14.39 -0.43
CA GLY A 42 -9.38 -13.75 0.06
C GLY A 42 -9.71 -12.39 -0.58
N PHE A 43 -10.65 -11.69 0.05
CA PHE A 43 -11.14 -10.37 -0.38
C PHE A 43 -11.17 -9.43 0.82
N PHE A 44 -10.84 -8.17 0.58
CA PHE A 44 -11.10 -7.08 1.51
C PHE A 44 -12.40 -6.42 1.12
N GLY A 45 -13.27 -6.15 2.09
CA GLY A 45 -14.54 -5.47 1.89
C GLY A 45 -14.79 -4.47 3.00
N VAL A 46 -15.23 -3.26 2.64
CA VAL A 46 -15.67 -2.22 3.57
C VAL A 46 -17.03 -1.70 3.11
N GLN A 47 -17.87 -1.29 4.08
CA GLN A 47 -19.17 -0.71 3.80
C GLN A 47 -19.42 0.46 4.74
N ALA A 48 -20.12 1.49 4.24
CA ALA A 48 -20.51 2.65 5.03
C ALA A 48 -21.75 3.32 4.44
N ASP A 49 -22.52 3.97 5.30
CA ASP A 49 -23.72 4.72 4.91
C ASP A 49 -23.36 6.15 4.47
N GLU A 50 -22.11 6.57 4.71
CA GLU A 50 -21.59 7.88 4.36
C GLU A 50 -20.28 7.76 3.57
N LEU A 51 -20.15 8.62 2.54
CA LEU A 51 -18.96 8.66 1.69
C LEU A 51 -17.68 8.99 2.47
N GLY A 52 -17.76 9.88 3.46
CA GLY A 52 -16.62 10.27 4.31
C GLY A 52 -16.08 9.07 5.08
N LEU A 53 -16.98 8.34 5.75
CA LEU A 53 -16.63 7.13 6.48
C LEU A 53 -16.09 6.02 5.56
N LEU A 54 -16.64 5.86 4.35
CA LEU A 54 -16.08 4.92 3.38
C LEU A 54 -14.61 5.24 3.06
N ARG A 55 -14.28 6.52 2.87
CA ARG A 55 -12.90 6.96 2.59
C ARG A 55 -11.97 6.66 3.76
N GLU A 56 -12.41 6.92 4.99
CA GLU A 56 -11.64 6.59 6.20
C GLU A 56 -11.36 5.08 6.28
N LEU A 57 -12.36 4.24 6.05
CA LEU A 57 -12.19 2.78 6.05
C LEU A 57 -11.26 2.29 4.94
N LEU A 58 -11.27 2.95 3.77
CA LEU A 58 -10.35 2.63 2.68
C LEU A 58 -8.90 3.04 3.00
N GLU A 59 -8.69 4.17 3.68
CA GLU A 59 -7.37 4.57 4.19
C GLU A 59 -6.87 3.57 5.24
N GLU A 60 -7.71 3.18 6.20
CA GLU A 60 -7.35 2.17 7.20
C GLU A 60 -6.95 0.83 6.55
N ALA A 61 -7.69 0.40 5.52
CA ALA A 61 -7.37 -0.81 4.78
C ALA A 61 -6.03 -0.71 4.01
N ASP A 62 -5.71 0.47 3.46
CA ASP A 62 -4.42 0.75 2.82
C ASP A 62 -3.27 0.74 3.84
N GLU A 63 -3.47 1.31 5.03
CA GLU A 63 -2.47 1.30 6.11
C GLU A 63 -2.17 -0.11 6.63
N VAL A 64 -3.20 -0.95 6.78
CA VAL A 64 -3.01 -2.35 7.19
C VAL A 64 -2.21 -3.12 6.14
N GLU A 65 -2.53 -2.94 4.85
CA GLU A 65 -1.77 -3.58 3.76
C GLU A 65 -0.33 -3.06 3.69
N ALA A 66 -0.12 -1.75 3.82
CA ALA A 66 1.19 -1.13 3.83
C ALA A 66 2.06 -1.69 4.96
N ARG A 67 1.53 -1.77 6.19
CA ARG A 67 2.26 -2.35 7.34
C ARG A 67 2.69 -3.79 7.07
N LEU A 68 1.80 -4.57 6.47
CA LEU A 68 2.06 -5.97 6.13
C LEU A 68 3.11 -6.11 5.03
N ALA A 69 2.99 -5.33 3.96
CA ALA A 69 3.94 -5.32 2.85
C ALA A 69 5.35 -4.88 3.28
N LEU A 70 5.46 -3.87 4.15
CA LEU A 70 6.75 -3.43 4.69
C LEU A 70 7.40 -4.52 5.55
N ARG A 71 6.62 -5.30 6.32
CA ARG A 71 7.16 -6.43 7.09
C ARG A 71 7.69 -7.53 6.18
N ASP A 72 6.96 -7.86 5.12
CA ASP A 72 7.39 -8.87 4.16
C ASP A 72 8.68 -8.41 3.45
N LEU A 73 8.72 -7.15 2.98
CA LEU A 73 9.94 -6.56 2.40
C LEU A 73 11.13 -6.57 3.37
N ALA A 74 10.91 -6.32 4.66
CA ALA A 74 11.99 -6.39 5.66
C ALA A 74 12.53 -7.81 5.85
N VAL A 75 11.71 -8.85 5.67
CA VAL A 75 12.18 -10.25 5.69
C VAL A 75 13.10 -10.48 4.50
N GLU A 76 12.62 -10.19 3.28
CA GLU A 76 13.39 -10.39 2.04
C GLU A 76 14.73 -9.65 2.06
N LEU A 77 14.74 -8.37 2.47
CA LEU A 77 15.98 -7.60 2.57
C LEU A 77 16.99 -8.19 3.55
N ARG A 78 16.51 -8.78 4.66
CA ARG A 78 17.39 -9.45 5.64
C ARG A 78 17.98 -10.74 5.08
N GLU A 79 17.24 -11.47 4.25
CA GLU A 79 17.77 -12.63 3.53
C GLU A 79 18.90 -12.22 2.57
N CYS A 80 18.86 -10.99 2.03
CA CYS A 80 19.95 -10.40 1.24
C CYS A 80 21.08 -9.77 2.08
N GLY A 81 21.08 -9.91 3.41
CA GLY A 81 22.13 -9.37 4.28
C GLY A 81 22.02 -7.86 4.60
N VAL A 82 20.88 -7.23 4.29
CA VAL A 82 20.57 -5.85 4.67
C VAL A 82 19.94 -5.83 6.06
N THR A 83 20.37 -4.92 6.93
CA THR A 83 19.67 -4.71 8.20
C THR A 83 18.37 -3.97 7.93
N ALA A 84 17.23 -4.66 8.00
CA ALA A 84 15.92 -4.07 7.72
C ALA A 84 14.97 -4.15 8.94
N THR A 85 14.33 -3.02 9.26
CA THR A 85 13.32 -2.91 10.34
C THR A 85 12.09 -2.20 9.80
N ALA A 86 10.93 -2.85 9.89
CA ALA A 86 9.64 -2.27 9.55
C ALA A 86 8.96 -1.67 10.78
N TYR A 87 8.48 -0.44 10.64
CA TYR A 87 7.61 0.29 11.56
C TYR A 87 6.19 0.34 10.98
N ASP A 88 5.29 1.07 11.61
CA ASP A 88 3.88 1.13 11.18
C ASP A 88 3.71 1.58 9.72
N THR A 89 4.41 2.62 9.30
CA THR A 89 4.24 3.23 7.95
C THR A 89 5.55 3.34 7.16
N THR A 90 6.67 2.90 7.74
CA THR A 90 8.00 3.05 7.15
C THR A 90 8.86 1.82 7.40
N LEU A 91 9.89 1.64 6.59
CA LEU A 91 10.93 0.65 6.73
C LEU A 91 12.29 1.33 6.63
N THR A 92 13.17 1.03 7.58
CA THR A 92 14.59 1.39 7.52
C THR A 92 15.38 0.21 6.98
N ALA A 93 16.18 0.43 5.95
CA ALA A 93 17.11 -0.55 5.39
C ALA A 93 18.54 0.00 5.46
N THR A 94 19.45 -0.71 6.12
CA THR A 94 20.85 -0.30 6.28
C THR A 94 21.78 -1.32 5.64
N GLY A 95 22.50 -0.88 4.61
CA GLY A 95 23.51 -1.69 3.91
C GLY A 95 24.81 -1.85 4.72
N SER A 96 25.70 -2.72 4.26
CA SER A 96 26.97 -3.04 4.94
C SER A 96 27.89 -1.82 5.16
N GLY A 97 27.81 -0.80 4.30
CA GLY A 97 28.53 0.47 4.44
C GLY A 97 27.94 1.44 5.47
N GLY A 98 26.93 1.03 6.26
CA GLY A 98 26.28 1.86 7.29
C GLY A 98 25.30 2.91 6.75
N ARG A 99 25.10 2.96 5.42
CA ARG A 99 24.13 3.85 4.79
C ARG A 99 22.71 3.31 5.01
N THR A 100 21.79 4.19 5.41
CA THR A 100 20.38 3.86 5.62
C THR A 100 19.51 4.46 4.52
N ARG A 101 18.52 3.68 4.08
CA ARG A 101 17.43 4.09 3.19
C ARG A 101 16.09 3.93 3.90
N LEU A 102 15.16 4.80 3.57
CA LEU A 102 13.81 4.80 4.11
C LEU A 102 12.82 4.49 3.00
N VAL A 103 12.00 3.47 3.23
CA VAL A 103 10.94 3.04 2.33
C VAL A 103 9.60 3.24 3.04
N THR A 104 8.61 3.72 2.31
CA THR A 104 7.21 3.75 2.76
C THR A 104 6.35 2.98 1.75
N CYS A 105 5.11 2.69 2.14
CA CYS A 105 4.17 1.99 1.30
C CYS A 105 2.82 2.69 1.40
N ARG A 106 2.22 2.99 0.24
CA ARG A 106 0.90 3.62 0.16
C ARG A 106 0.26 3.29 -1.18
N ARG A 107 -1.06 3.09 -1.20
CA ARG A 107 -1.84 2.80 -2.42
C ARG A 107 -1.27 1.65 -3.24
N GLY A 108 -0.89 0.57 -2.57
CA GLY A 108 -0.34 -0.61 -3.24
C GLY A 108 1.08 -0.44 -3.80
N MET A 109 1.79 0.65 -3.49
CA MET A 109 3.11 0.95 -4.04
C MET A 109 4.14 1.20 -2.93
N PHE A 110 5.31 0.59 -3.06
CA PHE A 110 6.51 0.96 -2.31
C PHE A 110 7.13 2.23 -2.89
N ARG A 111 7.65 3.09 -2.01
CA ARG A 111 8.22 4.39 -2.36
C ARG A 111 9.43 4.70 -1.50
N TRP A 112 10.36 5.45 -2.05
CA TRP A 112 11.37 6.12 -1.25
C TRP A 112 10.70 7.18 -0.39
N LEU A 113 10.92 7.15 0.93
CA LEU A 113 10.41 8.19 1.81
C LEU A 113 11.02 9.55 1.43
N ASP A 114 12.29 9.54 1.05
CA ASP A 114 12.98 10.71 0.54
C ASP A 114 12.54 10.98 -0.91
N GLY A 115 11.76 12.05 -1.10
CA GLY A 115 11.33 12.50 -2.42
C GLY A 115 10.13 11.76 -3.02
N ASP A 116 9.50 10.85 -2.27
CA ASP A 116 8.27 10.13 -2.64
C ASP A 116 8.34 9.39 -3.99
N ARG A 117 9.56 9.05 -4.46
CA ARG A 117 9.75 8.37 -5.74
C ARG A 117 9.29 6.92 -5.62
N VAL A 118 8.41 6.51 -6.53
CA VAL A 118 7.91 5.14 -6.61
C VAL A 118 9.06 4.16 -6.89
N ILE A 119 9.08 3.06 -6.14
CA ILE A 119 9.97 1.93 -6.33
C ILE A 119 9.26 0.90 -7.19
N GLY A 120 8.20 0.28 -6.64
CA GLY A 120 7.47 -0.78 -7.31
C GLY A 120 6.17 -1.14 -6.57
N PRO A 121 5.33 -2.01 -7.15
CA PRO A 121 4.08 -2.43 -6.53
C PRO A 121 4.32 -3.45 -5.40
N ILE A 122 3.40 -3.51 -4.42
CA ILE A 122 3.41 -4.54 -3.36
C ILE A 122 3.33 -5.96 -3.97
N GLY A 123 2.65 -6.11 -5.10
CA GLY A 123 2.50 -7.39 -5.79
C GLY A 123 3.78 -7.93 -6.42
N ASP A 124 4.88 -7.16 -6.43
CA ASP A 124 6.20 -7.58 -6.91
C ASP A 124 7.29 -7.12 -5.93
N PRO A 125 7.42 -7.80 -4.77
CA PRO A 125 8.37 -7.41 -3.73
C PRO A 125 9.83 -7.59 -4.17
N LEU A 126 10.14 -8.54 -5.06
CA LEU A 126 11.50 -8.79 -5.55
C LEU A 126 12.03 -7.60 -6.36
N PHE A 127 11.18 -6.98 -7.19
CA PHE A 127 11.56 -5.73 -7.87
C PHE A 127 11.97 -4.64 -6.86
N THR A 128 11.26 -4.56 -5.74
CA THR A 128 11.56 -3.59 -4.69
C THR A 128 12.85 -3.93 -3.92
N VAL A 129 13.11 -5.22 -3.68
CA VAL A 129 14.36 -5.70 -3.09
C VAL A 129 15.55 -5.29 -3.96
N ASP A 130 15.51 -5.60 -5.26
CA ASP A 130 16.57 -5.27 -6.22
C ASP A 130 16.86 -3.76 -6.26
N ALA A 131 15.80 -2.95 -6.32
CA ALA A 131 15.94 -1.50 -6.31
C ALA A 131 16.56 -0.98 -5.00
N VAL A 132 16.27 -1.61 -3.86
CA VAL A 132 16.88 -1.26 -2.57
C VAL A 132 18.35 -1.63 -2.52
N LEU A 133 18.71 -2.82 -2.99
CA LEU A 133 20.11 -3.26 -3.07
C LEU A 133 20.93 -2.34 -3.98
N ALA A 134 20.44 -2.06 -5.19
CA ALA A 134 21.10 -1.15 -6.14
C ALA A 134 21.33 0.25 -5.56
N SER A 135 20.41 0.74 -4.71
CA SER A 135 20.54 2.07 -4.09
C SER A 135 21.74 2.21 -3.12
N PHE A 136 22.35 1.09 -2.73
CA PHE A 136 23.59 1.05 -1.96
C PHE A 136 24.85 0.99 -2.83
N GLU A 137 24.73 0.55 -4.09
CA GLU A 137 25.85 0.36 -5.03
C GLU A 137 26.21 1.64 -5.81
N ASP A 138 25.22 2.49 -6.10
CA ASP A 138 25.32 3.66 -7.00
C ASP A 138 26.34 4.78 -6.62
N GLN A 139 27.18 4.62 -5.59
CA GLN A 139 28.16 5.64 -5.18
C GLN A 139 29.48 5.09 -4.63
N LEU A 140 30.01 4.01 -5.21
CA LEU A 140 31.42 3.62 -5.03
C LEU A 140 32.35 4.34 -6.02
#